data_AF-A0A9E2BAF3-F1
#
_entry.id   AF-A0A9E2BAF3-F1
#
_cell.length_a   1.000
_cell.length_b   1.000
_cell.length_c   1.000
_cell.angle_alpha   90.00
_cell.angle_beta   90.00
_cell.angle_gamma   90.00
#
_symmetry.space_group_name_H-M   'P 1'
#
loop_
_entity.id
_entity.type
_entity.pdbx_description
1 polymer ?
#
loop_
_entity_poly.entity_id
_entity_poly.type
_entity_poly.pdbx_seq_one_letter_code
_entity_poly.pdbx_strand_id
1 'polypeptide(L)'
;METEAEQVEKLKAWFKENGASIVLGIVIGVGGIGGYNYWIHVQETNAAEASSHFTQMIEALSAGNNDTVQQQADILLSDYAETEYALMGQLALAKSHVADGDFENAA
;
A
#
# COMPACT_ATOMS: atom_id res chain seq x y z
N MET A 1 -47.06 -32.02 0.94
CA MET A 1 -46.84 -30.66 1.45
C MET A 1 -46.06 -30.84 2.74
N GLU A 2 -44.78 -30.46 2.76
CA GLU A 2 -44.01 -30.48 4.02
C GLU A 2 -44.61 -29.44 4.97
N THR A 3 -44.73 -29.78 6.25
CA THR A 3 -45.27 -28.85 7.25
C THR A 3 -44.18 -27.87 7.70
N GLU A 4 -44.55 -26.65 8.12
CA GLU A 4 -43.59 -25.64 8.59
C GLU A 4 -42.69 -26.17 9.73
N ALA A 5 -43.24 -27.03 10.60
CA ALA A 5 -42.49 -27.68 11.68
C ALA A 5 -41.36 -28.58 11.16
N GLU A 6 -41.61 -29.31 10.06
CA GLU A 6 -40.67 -30.24 9.46
C GLU A 6 -39.51 -29.51 8.74
N GLN A 7 -39.80 -28.35 8.15
CA GLN A 7 -38.78 -27.48 7.55
C GLN A 7 -37.84 -26.87 8.61
N VAL A 8 -38.37 -26.48 9.77
CA VAL A 8 -37.57 -25.93 10.89
C VAL A 8 -36.65 -26.99 11.48
N GLU A 9 -37.14 -28.22 11.66
CA GLU A 9 -36.33 -29.36 12.14
C GLU A 9 -35.15 -29.66 11.19
N LYS A 10 -35.41 -29.71 9.88
CA LYS A 10 -34.36 -29.91 8.87
C LYS A 10 -33.33 -28.79 8.86
N LEU A 11 -33.76 -27.54 8.99
CA LEU A 11 -32.85 -26.39 9.07
C LEU A 11 -31.96 -26.47 10.32
N LYS A 12 -32.53 -26.83 11.48
CA LYS A 12 -31.77 -27.02 12.71
C LYS A 12 -30.75 -28.16 12.59
N ALA A 13 -31.13 -29.28 11.98
CA ALA A 13 -30.23 -30.39 11.74
C ALA A 13 -29.07 -29.98 10.82
N TRP A 14 -29.37 -29.26 9.73
CA TRP A 14 -28.35 -28.76 8.81
C TRP A 14 -27.34 -27.81 9.47
N PHE A 15 -27.81 -26.88 10.32
CA PHE A 15 -26.93 -26.00 11.10
C PHE A 15 -26.13 -26.74 12.15
N LYS A 16 -26.70 -27.77 12.80
CA LYS A 16 -25.97 -28.61 13.76
C LYS A 16 -24.84 -29.38 13.07
N GLU A 17 -25.05 -29.80 11.83
CA GLU A 17 -24.06 -30.54 11.03
C GLU A 17 -23.00 -29.61 10.40
N ASN A 18 -23.39 -28.43 9.92
CA ASN A 18 -22.54 -27.53 9.13
C ASN A 18 -22.09 -26.26 9.86
N GLY A 19 -22.54 -26.02 11.09
CA GLY A 19 -22.32 -24.76 11.82
C GLY A 19 -20.84 -24.39 11.94
N ALA A 20 -19.96 -25.37 12.16
CA ALA A 20 -18.52 -25.16 12.19
C ALA A 20 -17.98 -24.65 10.84
N SER A 21 -18.41 -25.24 9.73
CA SER A 21 -18.01 -24.84 8.38
C SER A 21 -18.53 -23.45 8.00
N ILE A 22 -19.73 -23.09 8.44
CA ILE A 22 -20.30 -21.75 8.23
C ILE A 22 -19.48 -20.71 8.98
N VAL A 23 -19.20 -20.95 10.26
CA VAL A 23 -18.38 -20.04 11.08
C VAL A 23 -16.99 -19.88 10.47
N LEU A 24 -16.37 -20.99 10.06
CA LEU A 24 -15.07 -20.97 9.38
C LEU A 24 -15.13 -20.15 8.09
N GLY A 25 -16.15 -20.36 7.26
CA GLY A 25 -16.36 -19.59 6.03
C GLY A 25 -16.53 -18.09 6.28
N ILE A 26 -17.27 -17.71 7.31
CA ILE A 26 -17.43 -16.31 7.71
C ILE A 26 -16.10 -15.71 8.17
N VAL A 27 -15.34 -16.41 9.02
CA VAL A 27 -14.05 -15.94 9.51
C VAL A 27 -13.07 -15.73 8.35
N ILE A 28 -12.98 -16.68 7.43
CA ILE A 28 -12.13 -16.56 6.24
C ILE A 28 -12.62 -15.42 5.34
N GLY A 29 -13.93 -15.31 5.12
CA GLY A 29 -14.50 -14.25 4.29
C GLY A 29 -14.23 -12.85 4.83
N VAL A 30 -14.51 -12.63 6.12
CA VAL A 30 -14.26 -11.35 6.80
C VAL A 30 -12.76 -11.07 6.89
N GLY A 31 -11.95 -12.07 7.29
CA GLY A 31 -10.50 -11.93 7.40
C GLY A 31 -9.83 -11.65 6.06
N GLY A 32 -10.25 -12.33 4.99
CA GLY A 32 -9.73 -12.13 3.64
C GLY A 32 -10.03 -10.74 3.09
N ILE A 33 -11.30 -10.30 3.18
CA ILE A 33 -11.71 -8.97 2.72
C ILE A 33 -11.03 -7.88 3.56
N GLY A 34 -11.02 -8.04 4.90
CA GLY A 34 -10.38 -7.09 5.81
C GLY A 34 -8.88 -6.97 5.57
N GLY A 35 -8.18 -8.11 5.42
CA GLY A 35 -6.75 -8.12 5.12
C GLY A 35 -6.41 -7.51 3.76
N TYR A 36 -7.19 -7.81 2.73
CA TYR A 36 -7.01 -7.24 1.39
C TYR A 36 -7.23 -5.71 1.38
N ASN A 37 -8.31 -5.25 2.00
CA ASN A 37 -8.59 -3.82 2.12
C ASN A 37 -7.51 -3.08 2.92
N TYR A 38 -7.02 -3.69 4.00
CA TYR A 38 -5.92 -3.13 4.78
C TYR A 38 -4.64 -2.99 3.95
N TRP A 39 -4.30 -4.02 3.16
CA TRP A 39 -3.14 -3.97 2.28
C TRP A 39 -3.24 -2.87 1.22
N ILE A 40 -4.39 -2.73 0.56
CA ILE A 40 -4.63 -1.61 -0.38
C ILE A 40 -4.50 -0.27 0.31
N HIS A 41 -5.09 -0.12 1.50
CA HIS A 41 -5.04 1.14 2.24
C HIS A 41 -3.61 1.55 2.56
N VAL A 42 -2.78 0.61 3.03
CA VAL A 42 -1.35 0.89 3.29
C VAL A 42 -0.63 1.31 2.01
N GLN A 43 -0.87 0.63 0.89
CA GLN A 43 -0.27 1.00 -0.40
C GLN A 43 -0.68 2.42 -0.84
N GLU A 44 -1.95 2.78 -0.71
CA GLU A 44 -2.47 4.10 -1.05
C GLU A 44 -1.91 5.19 -0.14
N THR A 45 -1.83 4.93 1.17
CA THR A 45 -1.23 5.87 2.14
C THR A 45 0.24 6.08 1.85
N ASN A 46 1.02 5.01 1.63
CA ASN A 46 2.43 5.11 1.29
C ASN A 46 2.65 5.90 0.01
N ALA A 47 1.84 5.65 -1.03
CA ALA A 47 1.91 6.41 -2.28
C ALA A 47 1.59 7.90 -2.08
N ALA A 48 0.59 8.22 -1.25
CA ALA A 48 0.24 9.61 -0.93
C ALA A 48 1.36 10.34 -0.18
N GLU A 49 1.94 9.71 0.85
CA GLU A 49 3.04 10.29 1.62
C GLU A 49 4.30 10.44 0.76
N ALA A 50 4.66 9.41 -0.02
CA ALA A 50 5.77 9.48 -0.97
C ALA A 50 5.57 10.59 -2.01
N SER A 51 4.35 10.80 -2.52
CA SER A 51 4.06 11.91 -3.43
C SER A 51 4.33 13.28 -2.80
N SER A 52 4.09 13.43 -1.50
CA SER A 52 4.35 14.67 -0.76
C SER A 52 5.86 14.92 -0.63
N HIS A 53 6.63 13.88 -0.30
CA HIS A 53 8.10 13.96 -0.27
C HIS A 53 8.68 14.30 -1.64
N PHE A 54 8.18 13.66 -2.69
CA PHE A 54 8.59 13.97 -4.06
C PHE A 54 8.24 15.42 -4.46
N THR A 55 7.07 15.92 -4.07
CA THR A 55 6.70 17.33 -4.32
C THR A 55 7.68 18.28 -3.64
N GLN A 56 8.01 18.05 -2.37
CA GLN A 56 9.01 18.83 -1.63
C GLN A 56 10.39 18.77 -2.29
N MET A 57 10.77 17.61 -2.82
CA MET A 57 12.02 17.43 -3.57
C MET A 57 12.05 18.29 -4.84
N ILE A 58 10.97 18.32 -5.63
CA ILE A 58 10.89 19.13 -6.85
C ILE A 58 10.93 20.64 -6.53
N GLU A 59 10.29 21.05 -5.43
CA GLU A 59 10.36 22.43 -4.93
C GLU A 59 11.80 22.79 -4.52
N ALA A 60 12.50 21.89 -3.81
CA ALA A 60 13.89 22.08 -3.42
C ALA A 60 14.84 22.14 -4.62
N LEU A 61 14.63 21.30 -5.65
CA LEU A 61 15.36 21.36 -6.92
C LEU A 61 15.20 22.73 -7.58
N SER A 62 13.97 23.25 -7.62
CA SER A 62 13.67 24.56 -8.19
C SER A 62 14.32 25.71 -7.40
N ALA A 63 14.51 25.52 -6.10
CA ALA A 63 15.18 26.45 -5.21
C ALA A 63 16.71 26.30 -5.17
N GLY A 64 17.29 25.29 -5.84
CA GLY A 64 18.72 24.98 -5.78
C GLY A 64 19.18 24.49 -4.39
N ASN A 65 18.28 23.94 -3.59
CA ASN A 65 18.58 23.44 -2.26
C ASN A 65 18.95 21.94 -2.30
N ASN A 66 20.18 21.65 -2.74
CA ASN A 66 20.68 20.29 -2.96
C ASN A 66 20.64 19.40 -1.71
N ASP A 67 20.82 19.96 -0.50
CA ASP A 67 20.74 19.19 0.75
C ASP A 67 19.34 18.62 0.96
N THR A 68 18.30 19.42 0.73
CA THR A 68 16.91 18.94 0.81
C THR A 68 16.58 17.98 -0.34
N VAL A 69 17.13 18.18 -1.54
CA VAL A 69 16.96 17.24 -2.65
C VAL A 69 17.48 15.86 -2.29
N GLN A 70 18.72 15.78 -1.78
CA GLN A 70 19.32 14.53 -1.33
C GLN A 70 18.49 13.89 -0.21
N GLN A 71 18.14 14.67 0.82
CA GLN A 71 17.37 14.17 1.95
C GLN A 71 16.03 13.56 1.53
N GLN A 72 15.27 14.25 0.66
CA GLN A 72 13.97 13.73 0.22
C GLN A 72 14.14 12.50 -0.68
N ALA A 73 15.17 12.45 -1.52
CA ALA A 73 15.49 11.26 -2.30
C ALA A 73 15.84 10.05 -1.40
N ASP A 74 16.61 10.26 -0.34
CA ASP A 74 16.96 9.20 0.62
C ASP A 74 15.72 8.67 1.33
N ILE A 75 14.83 9.55 1.80
CA ILE A 75 13.55 9.15 2.42
C ILE A 75 12.69 8.34 1.45
N LEU A 76 12.58 8.79 0.20
CA LEU A 76 11.83 8.07 -0.83
C LEU A 76 12.39 6.67 -1.07
N LEU A 77 13.71 6.51 -1.08
CA LEU A 77 14.38 5.22 -1.29
C LEU A 77 14.36 4.32 -0.04
N SER A 78 14.39 4.87 1.17
CA SER A 78 14.40 4.07 2.41
C SER A 78 13.01 3.68 2.87
N ASP A 79 12.08 4.62 2.86
CA ASP A 79 10.79 4.48 3.56
C ASP A 79 9.65 4.17 2.58
N TYR A 80 9.81 4.55 1.31
CA TYR A 80 8.79 4.42 0.27
C TYR A 80 9.29 3.68 -0.98
N ALA A 81 10.26 2.78 -0.81
CA ALA A 81 10.88 1.99 -1.89
C ALA A 81 9.88 1.21 -2.76
N GLU A 82 8.73 0.83 -2.19
CA GLU A 82 7.65 0.11 -2.88
C GLU A 82 6.77 1.00 -3.77
N THR A 83 7.01 2.31 -3.75
CA THR A 83 6.25 3.29 -4.57
C THR A 83 7.05 3.70 -5.80
N GLU A 84 6.36 4.10 -6.86
CA GLU A 84 7.00 4.64 -8.07
C GLU A 84 7.78 5.94 -7.80
N TYR A 85 7.42 6.66 -6.72
CA TYR A 85 8.09 7.90 -6.32
C TYR A 85 9.53 7.68 -5.87
N ALA A 86 9.89 6.50 -5.35
CA ALA A 86 11.28 6.16 -5.03
C ALA A 86 12.19 6.24 -6.26
N LEU A 87 11.76 5.58 -7.34
CA LEU A 87 12.49 5.60 -8.61
C LEU A 87 12.51 7.00 -9.24
N MET A 88 11.37 7.71 -9.20
CA MET A 88 11.29 9.07 -9.72
C MET A 88 12.21 10.04 -8.96
N GLY A 89 12.27 9.92 -7.63
CA GLY A 89 13.18 10.67 -6.77
C GLY A 89 14.64 10.39 -7.14
N GLN A 90 15.03 9.12 -7.21
CA GLN A 90 16.39 8.74 -7.61
C GLN A 90 16.79 9.30 -8.98
N LEU A 91 15.90 9.20 -9.98
CA LEU A 91 16.13 9.76 -11.31
C LEU A 91 16.26 11.29 -11.29
N ALA A 92 15.44 11.97 -10.48
CA ALA A 92 15.51 13.42 -10.35
C ALA A 92 16.81 13.87 -9.66
N LEU A 93 17.25 13.15 -8.62
CA LEU A 93 18.53 13.38 -7.95
C LEU A 93 19.71 13.16 -8.90
N ALA A 94 19.72 12.02 -9.60
CA ALA A 94 20.75 11.69 -10.60
C ALA A 94 20.84 12.78 -11.69
N LYS A 95 19.70 13.25 -12.19
CA LYS A 95 19.65 14.36 -13.15
C LYS A 95 20.24 15.65 -12.58
N SER A 96 20.03 15.92 -11.30
CA SER A 96 20.64 17.08 -10.61
C SER A 96 22.16 16.96 -10.57
N HIS A 97 22.69 15.80 -10.16
CA HIS A 97 24.13 15.55 -10.14
C HIS A 97 24.77 15.68 -11.53
N VAL A 98 24.11 15.17 -12.58
CA VAL A 98 24.56 15.39 -13.97
C VAL A 98 24.61 16.87 -14.33
N ALA A 99 23.62 17.66 -13.91
CA ALA A 99 23.59 19.11 -14.18
C ALA A 99 24.71 19.85 -13.45
N ASP A 100 25.09 19.38 -12.26
CA ASP A 100 26.19 19.91 -11.46
C ASP A 100 27.58 19.39 -11.91
N GLY A 101 27.63 18.49 -12.88
CA GLY A 101 28.86 17.87 -13.38
C GLY A 101 29.43 16.77 -12.46
N ASP A 102 28.66 16.36 -11.47
CA ASP A 102 29.00 15.30 -10.52
C ASP A 102 28.54 13.94 -11.06
N PHE A 103 29.32 13.37 -11.98
CA PHE A 103 28.97 12.10 -12.61
C PHE A 103 29.13 10.87 -11.69
N GLU A 104 29.88 11.01 -10.60
CA GLU A 104 30.11 9.91 -9.64
C GLU A 104 28.84 9.64 -8.83
N ASN A 105 28.17 10.70 -8.35
CA ASN A 105 26.93 10.58 -7.58
C ASN A 105 25.67 10.51 -8.46
N ALA A 106 25.80 10.55 -9.78
CA ALA A 106 24.69 10.45 -10.73
C ALA A 106 24.29 9.01 -11.13
N ALA A 107 25.07 8.00 -10.75
CA ALA A 107 24.91 6.59 -11.13
C ALA A 107 24.23 5.77 -10.03
#